data_AF-F5LIX8-F1
#
_entry.id   AF-F5LIX8-F1
#
_cell.length_a   1.000
_cell.length_b   1.000
_cell.length_c   1.000
_cell.angle_alpha   90.00
_cell.angle_beta   90.00
_cell.angle_gamma   90.00
#
_symmetry.space_group_name_H-M   'P 1'
#
loop_
_entity.id
_entity.type
_entity.pdbx_description
1 polymer ?
#
loop_
_entity_poly.entity_id
_entity_poly.type
_entity_poly.pdbx_seq_one_letter_code
_entity_poly.pdbx_strand_id
1 'polypeptide(L)'
;MLYAKKYMIQYGVEVGPGHVLKNLMNNIFGDTPIFAYDHTNDIEKLEKHIQNTAIPFLSRSLGIFAATRNNNWDSEQYQRGVIEPYNKLNALQSEIENEGRTATEDEMQQAITMLLMMFKTKQTSREEQIARLKELFRDSNTETIFEHFDYNAI
;
A
#
# COMPACT_ATOMS: atom_id res chain seq x y z
N MET A 1 -26.72 -4.51 -17.45
CA MET A 1 -25.44 -4.07 -16.85
C MET A 1 -25.53 -4.34 -15.36
N LEU A 2 -24.82 -5.37 -14.88
CA LEU A 2 -24.92 -5.85 -13.50
C LEU A 2 -24.37 -4.79 -12.52
N TYR A 3 -25.19 -4.39 -11.53
CA TYR A 3 -24.92 -3.28 -10.62
C TYR A 3 -23.54 -3.38 -9.96
N ALA A 4 -23.13 -4.56 -9.47
CA ALA A 4 -21.80 -4.73 -8.86
C ALA A 4 -20.62 -4.41 -9.80
N LYS A 5 -20.72 -4.77 -11.10
CA LYS A 5 -19.68 -4.44 -12.09
C LYS A 5 -19.60 -2.92 -12.34
N LYS A 6 -20.72 -2.20 -12.26
CA LYS A 6 -20.75 -0.73 -12.37
C LYS A 6 -19.98 -0.05 -11.23
N TYR A 7 -20.02 -0.61 -10.03
CA TYR A 7 -19.34 -0.04 -8.85
C TYR A 7 -17.94 -0.62 -8.61
N MET A 8 -17.39 -1.38 -9.56
CA MET A 8 -16.04 -1.95 -9.46
C MET A 8 -15.84 -2.76 -8.17
N ILE A 9 -16.85 -3.53 -7.77
CA ILE A 9 -16.72 -4.46 -6.64
C ILE A 9 -15.62 -5.48 -6.98
N GLN A 10 -14.57 -5.51 -6.16
CA GLN A 10 -13.40 -6.36 -6.36
C GLN A 10 -13.60 -7.78 -5.81
N TYR A 11 -14.29 -7.91 -4.68
CA TYR A 11 -14.66 -9.17 -4.06
C TYR A 11 -15.89 -8.98 -3.16
N GLY A 12 -16.53 -10.09 -2.77
CA GLY A 12 -17.66 -10.10 -1.84
C GLY A 12 -17.44 -11.05 -0.66
N VAL A 13 -18.03 -10.73 0.48
CA VAL A 13 -18.01 -11.57 1.69
C VAL A 13 -19.45 -11.83 2.11
N GLU A 14 -19.86 -13.11 2.09
CA GLU A 14 -21.13 -13.58 2.66
C GLU A 14 -20.96 -13.71 4.17
N VAL A 15 -21.74 -12.94 4.92
CA VAL A 15 -21.82 -13.02 6.39
C VAL A 15 -23.15 -13.68 6.75
N GLY A 16 -23.10 -14.94 7.15
CA GLY A 16 -24.28 -15.76 7.45
C GLY A 16 -24.05 -17.24 7.10
N PRO A 17 -24.94 -18.12 7.58
CA PRO A 17 -24.70 -19.55 7.54
C PRO A 17 -24.72 -20.12 6.13
N GLY A 18 -23.67 -20.87 5.77
CA GLY A 18 -23.59 -21.67 4.55
C GLY A 18 -22.91 -20.96 3.37
N HIS A 19 -23.42 -21.23 2.17
CA HIS A 19 -22.83 -20.81 0.89
C HIS A 19 -23.87 -20.34 -0.14
N VAL A 20 -25.08 -19.98 0.31
CA VAL A 20 -26.20 -19.74 -0.60
C VAL A 20 -25.92 -18.50 -1.44
N LEU A 21 -25.51 -17.40 -0.80
CA LEU A 21 -25.21 -16.17 -1.51
C LEU A 21 -23.93 -16.31 -2.34
N LYS A 22 -22.89 -16.97 -1.81
CA LYS A 22 -21.67 -17.29 -2.55
C LYS A 22 -21.97 -18.05 -3.84
N ASN A 23 -22.74 -19.14 -3.78
CA ASN A 23 -23.06 -19.96 -4.95
C ASN A 23 -23.92 -19.20 -5.95
N LEU A 24 -24.90 -18.42 -5.47
CA LEU A 24 -25.72 -17.56 -6.32
C LEU A 24 -24.87 -16.49 -7.02
N MET A 25 -24.00 -15.82 -6.28
CA MET A 25 -23.15 -14.77 -6.79
C MET A 25 -22.08 -15.32 -7.76
N ASN A 26 -21.50 -16.49 -7.52
CA ASN A 26 -20.56 -17.11 -8.46
C ASN A 26 -21.20 -17.39 -9.83
N ASN A 27 -22.48 -17.75 -9.86
CA ASN A 27 -23.21 -17.95 -11.12
C ASN A 27 -23.52 -16.64 -11.86
N ILE A 28 -23.59 -15.52 -11.15
CA ILE A 28 -23.94 -14.20 -11.69
C ILE A 28 -22.69 -13.37 -12.03
N PHE A 29 -21.66 -13.46 -11.18
CA PHE A 29 -20.43 -12.68 -11.16
C PHE A 29 -19.22 -13.61 -11.25
N GLY A 30 -19.19 -14.53 -12.22
CA GLY A 30 -18.17 -15.59 -12.30
C GLY A 30 -16.70 -15.13 -12.25
N ASP A 31 -16.43 -13.85 -12.48
CA ASP A 31 -15.09 -13.24 -12.41
C ASP A 31 -14.79 -12.55 -11.06
N THR A 32 -15.80 -12.29 -10.23
CA THR A 32 -15.66 -11.60 -8.95
C THR A 32 -15.59 -12.63 -7.82
N PRO A 33 -14.46 -12.74 -7.09
CA PRO A 33 -14.32 -13.71 -6.01
C PRO A 33 -15.30 -13.41 -4.85
N ILE A 34 -16.01 -14.46 -4.40
CA ILE A 34 -16.94 -14.40 -3.27
C ILE A 34 -16.53 -15.43 -2.22
N PHE A 35 -16.43 -14.99 -0.97
CA PHE A 35 -15.99 -15.79 0.18
C PHE A 35 -17.11 -15.90 1.21
N ALA A 36 -17.31 -17.07 1.80
CA ALA A 36 -18.25 -17.26 2.92
C ALA A 36 -17.49 -17.19 4.26
N TYR A 37 -17.88 -16.25 5.13
CA TYR A 37 -17.16 -15.99 6.38
C TYR A 37 -17.35 -17.11 7.41
N ASP A 38 -18.46 -17.85 7.37
CA ASP A 38 -18.74 -18.94 8.33
C ASP A 38 -17.97 -20.24 8.02
N HIS A 39 -17.08 -20.23 7.03
CA HIS A 39 -16.33 -21.40 6.58
C HIS A 39 -14.81 -21.18 6.60
N THR A 40 -14.10 -21.95 7.42
CA THR A 40 -12.66 -21.79 7.67
C THR A 40 -11.81 -21.76 6.39
N ASN A 41 -12.07 -22.63 5.42
CA ASN A 41 -11.34 -22.65 4.13
C ASN A 41 -11.55 -21.37 3.30
N ASP A 42 -12.71 -20.73 3.41
CA ASP A 42 -12.98 -19.47 2.73
C ASP A 42 -12.35 -18.28 3.47
N ILE A 43 -12.25 -18.35 4.80
CA ILE A 43 -11.49 -17.36 5.60
C ILE A 43 -10.03 -17.36 5.17
N GLU A 44 -9.37 -18.53 5.09
CA GLU A 44 -7.96 -18.62 4.66
C GLU A 44 -7.74 -18.03 3.26
N LYS A 45 -8.68 -18.27 2.34
CA LYS A 45 -8.63 -17.70 0.98
C LYS A 45 -8.88 -16.19 0.98
N LEU A 46 -9.80 -15.71 1.80
CA LEU A 46 -10.10 -14.29 1.96
C LEU A 46 -8.88 -13.55 2.52
N GLU A 47 -8.26 -14.08 3.58
CA GLU A 47 -7.04 -13.52 4.16
C GLU A 47 -5.92 -13.42 3.12
N LYS A 48 -5.67 -14.51 2.38
CA LYS A 48 -4.69 -14.51 1.29
C LYS A 48 -5.07 -13.53 0.17
N HIS A 49 -6.35 -13.39 -0.14
CA HIS A 49 -6.82 -12.43 -1.14
C HIS A 49 -6.53 -10.99 -0.71
N ILE A 50 -6.89 -10.63 0.54
CA ILE A 50 -6.62 -9.31 1.12
C ILE A 50 -5.11 -9.04 1.16
N GLN A 51 -4.29 -10.01 1.57
CA GLN A 51 -2.83 -9.87 1.56
C GLN A 51 -2.29 -9.58 0.16
N ASN A 52 -2.82 -10.24 -0.86
CA ASN A 52 -2.41 -10.02 -2.25
C ASN A 52 -2.91 -8.69 -2.85
N THR A 53 -3.87 -8.02 -2.22
CA THR A 53 -4.30 -6.69 -2.64
C THR A 53 -3.38 -5.57 -2.15
N ALA A 54 -2.56 -5.83 -1.13
CA ALA A 54 -1.63 -4.85 -0.60
C ALA A 54 -0.44 -4.65 -1.56
N ILE A 55 -0.09 -3.39 -1.78
CA ILE A 55 1.12 -3.03 -2.54
C ILE A 55 2.31 -3.15 -1.59
N PRO A 56 3.43 -3.81 -1.97
CA PRO A 56 4.62 -3.86 -1.14
C PRO A 56 5.07 -2.46 -0.70
N PHE A 57 5.36 -2.30 0.60
CA PHE A 57 5.56 -1.00 1.24
C PHE A 57 6.63 -0.13 0.54
N LEU A 58 7.79 -0.71 0.21
CA LEU A 58 8.88 0.02 -0.44
C LEU A 58 8.54 0.39 -1.88
N SER A 59 7.92 -0.53 -2.64
CA SER A 59 7.44 -0.25 -4.00
C SER A 59 6.42 0.89 -3.99
N ARG A 60 5.51 0.90 -3.01
CA ARG A 60 4.54 1.99 -2.86
C ARG A 60 5.20 3.31 -2.49
N SER A 61 6.20 3.28 -1.60
CA SER A 61 6.99 4.45 -1.20
C SER A 61 7.70 5.09 -2.40
N LEU A 62 8.35 4.29 -3.25
CA LEU A 62 9.00 4.75 -4.48
C LEU A 62 7.99 5.33 -5.48
N GLY A 63 6.84 4.68 -5.64
CA GLY A 63 5.76 5.17 -6.50
C GLY A 63 5.20 6.52 -6.04
N ILE A 64 4.97 6.68 -4.73
CA ILE A 64 4.54 7.94 -4.11
C ILE A 64 5.58 9.04 -4.34
N PHE A 65 6.85 8.75 -4.10
CA PHE A 65 7.93 9.71 -4.34
C PHE A 65 7.97 10.16 -5.81
N ALA A 66 7.86 9.22 -6.76
CA ALA A 66 7.89 9.50 -8.19
C ALA A 66 6.68 10.35 -8.63
N ALA A 67 5.50 10.10 -8.06
CA ALA A 67 4.28 10.86 -8.32
C ALA A 67 4.24 12.24 -7.63
N THR A 68 5.11 12.47 -6.63
CA THR A 68 5.17 13.75 -5.91
C THR A 68 6.01 14.76 -6.66
N ARG A 69 5.42 15.93 -6.94
CA ARG A 69 6.05 17.01 -7.70
C ARG A 69 7.32 17.52 -7.00
N ASN A 70 8.37 17.76 -7.77
CA ASN A 70 9.53 18.52 -7.31
C ASN A 70 9.27 20.02 -7.47
N ASN A 71 9.40 20.78 -6.39
CA ASN A 71 9.32 22.25 -6.40
C ASN A 71 10.69 22.91 -6.18
N ASN A 72 11.74 22.13 -5.91
CA ASN A 72 13.11 22.61 -5.70
C ASN A 72 13.87 22.73 -7.03
N TRP A 73 14.49 23.89 -7.25
CA TRP A 73 15.28 24.21 -8.45
C TRP A 73 16.79 24.08 -8.25
N ASP A 74 17.25 23.80 -7.02
CA ASP A 74 18.65 23.59 -6.69
C ASP A 74 19.07 22.15 -7.02
N SER A 75 19.86 22.01 -8.10
CA SER A 75 20.33 20.72 -8.58
C SER A 75 21.28 20.01 -7.62
N GLU A 76 22.09 20.74 -6.86
CA GLU A 76 23.06 20.14 -5.93
C GLU A 76 22.34 19.58 -4.70
N GLN A 77 21.39 20.34 -4.15
CA GLN A 77 20.51 19.84 -3.09
C GLN A 77 19.69 18.64 -3.55
N TYR A 78 19.18 18.67 -4.79
CA TYR A 78 18.43 17.54 -5.35
C TYR A 78 19.30 16.29 -5.47
N GLN A 79 20.56 16.42 -5.92
CA GLN A 79 21.45 15.27 -6.03
C GLN A 79 21.65 14.56 -4.68
N ARG A 80 21.95 15.32 -3.61
CA ARG A 80 22.22 14.73 -2.29
C ARG A 80 20.95 14.32 -1.56
N GLY A 81 19.92 15.17 -1.58
CA GLY A 81 18.69 14.98 -0.80
C GLY A 81 17.61 14.13 -1.50
N VAL A 82 17.79 13.80 -2.78
CA VAL A 82 16.86 12.95 -3.54
C VAL A 82 17.52 11.74 -4.17
N ILE A 83 18.56 11.92 -5.00
CA ILE A 83 19.11 10.80 -5.78
C ILE A 83 19.74 9.74 -4.86
N GLU A 84 20.54 10.16 -3.88
CA GLU A 84 21.16 9.23 -2.92
C GLU A 84 20.14 8.44 -2.07
N PRO A 85 19.16 9.07 -1.38
CA PRO A 85 18.15 8.32 -0.63
C PRO A 85 17.26 7.46 -1.52
N TYR A 86 16.91 7.93 -2.73
CA TYR A 86 16.15 7.14 -3.69
C TYR A 86 16.89 5.85 -4.06
N ASN A 87 18.20 5.94 -4.36
CA ASN A 87 18.99 4.77 -4.72
C ASN A 87 19.11 3.77 -3.56
N LYS A 88 19.25 4.25 -2.32
CA LYS A 88 19.25 3.39 -1.12
C LYS A 88 17.92 2.68 -0.94
N LEU A 89 16.81 3.41 -1.08
CA LEU A 89 15.48 2.83 -0.98
C LEU A 89 15.20 1.80 -2.09
N ASN A 90 15.66 2.07 -3.31
CA ASN A 90 15.54 1.14 -4.45
C ASN A 90 16.40 -0.12 -4.27
N ALA A 91 17.60 0.01 -3.69
CA ALA A 91 18.44 -1.14 -3.35
C ALA A 91 17.78 -2.02 -2.28
N LEU A 92 17.23 -1.41 -1.22
CA LEU A 92 16.53 -2.11 -0.16
C LEU A 92 15.27 -2.82 -0.68
N GLN A 93 14.51 -2.20 -1.58
CA GLN A 93 13.38 -2.86 -2.25
C GLN A 93 13.86 -4.11 -3.01
N SER A 94 14.93 -3.97 -3.80
CA SER A 94 15.45 -5.07 -4.61
C SER A 94 15.94 -6.24 -3.76
N GLU A 95 16.55 -5.97 -2.61
CA GLU A 95 16.97 -6.98 -1.63
C GLU A 95 15.78 -7.78 -1.10
N ILE A 96 14.75 -7.08 -0.61
CA ILE A 96 13.52 -7.69 -0.08
C ILE A 96 12.81 -8.54 -1.13
N GLU A 97 12.74 -8.06 -2.38
CA GLU A 97 12.14 -8.79 -3.49
C GLU A 97 12.93 -10.04 -3.86
N ASN A 98 14.27 -9.96 -3.91
CA ASN A 98 15.14 -11.10 -4.18
C ASN A 98 15.06 -12.17 -3.09
N GLU A 99 14.83 -11.77 -1.84
CA GLU A 99 14.63 -12.66 -0.70
C GLU A 99 13.21 -13.25 -0.64
N GLY A 100 12.28 -12.75 -1.46
CA GLY A 100 10.91 -13.24 -1.53
C GLY A 100 10.12 -13.02 -0.24
N ARG A 101 10.50 -12.01 0.56
CA ARG A 101 9.86 -11.67 1.84
C ARG A 101 9.19 -10.31 1.78
N THR A 102 8.47 -9.99 2.85
CA THR A 102 7.97 -8.64 3.09
C THR A 102 8.98 -7.80 3.87
N ALA A 103 8.85 -6.49 3.78
CA ALA A 103 9.63 -5.58 4.62
C ALA A 103 9.32 -5.81 6.10
N THR A 104 10.35 -5.67 6.93
CA THR A 104 10.25 -5.59 8.39
C THR A 104 9.86 -4.17 8.82
N GLU A 105 9.37 -4.01 10.06
CA GLU A 105 9.00 -2.70 10.59
C GLU A 105 10.18 -1.70 10.59
N ASP A 106 11.39 -2.17 10.87
CA ASP A 106 12.60 -1.33 10.83
C ASP A 106 12.89 -0.83 9.41
N GLU A 107 12.81 -1.70 8.40
CA GLU A 107 12.99 -1.32 6.99
C GLU A 107 11.88 -0.36 6.51
N MET A 108 10.64 -0.54 6.99
CA MET A 108 9.55 0.41 6.73
C MET A 108 9.85 1.78 7.35
N GLN A 109 10.38 1.83 8.58
CA GLN A 109 10.75 3.06 9.25
C GLN A 109 11.93 3.76 8.54
N GLN A 110 12.90 3.00 8.05
CA GLN A 110 13.98 3.51 7.19
C GLN A 110 13.41 4.14 5.91
N ALA A 111 12.46 3.46 5.25
CA ALA A 111 11.80 3.96 4.06
C ALA A 111 11.02 5.27 4.32
N ILE A 112 10.26 5.36 5.43
CA ILE A 112 9.57 6.59 5.83
C ILE A 112 10.57 7.73 6.04
N THR A 113 11.69 7.46 6.72
CA THR A 113 12.73 8.46 6.98
C THR A 113 13.33 9.01 5.68
N MET A 114 13.64 8.13 4.73
CA MET A 114 14.13 8.54 3.41
C MET A 114 13.07 9.32 2.63
N LEU A 115 11.80 8.88 2.68
CA LEU A 115 10.70 9.54 1.99
C LEU A 115 10.48 10.97 2.50
N LEU A 116 10.50 11.18 3.82
CA LEU A 116 10.42 12.51 4.44
C LEU A 116 11.60 13.41 4.05
N MET A 117 12.82 12.87 4.00
CA MET A 117 14.00 13.60 3.53
C MET A 117 13.83 14.05 2.07
N MET A 118 13.32 13.16 1.21
CA MET A 118 13.06 13.46 -0.19
C MET A 118 11.95 14.49 -0.37
N PHE A 119 10.86 14.41 0.41
CA PHE A 119 9.79 15.41 0.41
C PHE A 119 10.28 16.79 0.84
N LYS A 120 11.09 16.85 1.91
CA LYS A 120 11.72 18.09 2.34
C LYS A 120 12.59 18.68 1.23
N THR A 121 13.38 17.85 0.56
CA THR A 121 14.25 18.29 -0.56
C THR A 121 13.43 18.72 -1.77
N LYS A 122 12.30 18.07 -2.07
CA LYS A 122 11.36 18.46 -3.13
C LYS A 122 10.50 19.68 -2.78
N GLN A 123 10.61 20.21 -1.55
CA GLN A 123 9.75 21.28 -1.02
C GLN A 123 8.26 20.92 -1.13
N THR A 124 7.92 19.68 -0.76
CA THR A 124 6.53 19.21 -0.68
C THR A 124 5.85 19.82 0.54
N SER A 125 4.62 20.34 0.37
CA SER A 125 3.85 20.93 1.47
C SER A 125 3.59 19.92 2.58
N ARG A 126 3.48 20.38 3.83
CA ARG A 126 3.23 19.50 4.99
C ARG A 126 1.93 18.71 4.81
N GLU A 127 0.89 19.36 4.30
CA GLU A 127 -0.41 18.75 4.03
C GLU A 127 -0.28 17.59 3.03
N GLU A 128 0.48 17.79 1.95
CA GLU A 128 0.72 16.73 0.97
C GLU A 128 1.58 15.60 1.56
N GLN A 129 2.61 15.90 2.34
CA GLN A 129 3.44 14.87 3.00
C GLN A 129 2.58 13.95 3.89
N ILE A 130 1.71 14.52 4.71
CA ILE A 130 0.77 13.76 5.56
C ILE A 130 -0.18 12.93 4.71
N ALA A 131 -0.76 13.50 3.65
CA ALA A 131 -1.67 12.79 2.76
C ALA A 131 -0.97 11.60 2.07
N ARG A 132 0.27 11.77 1.61
CA ARG A 132 1.07 10.71 0.99
C ARG A 132 1.45 9.59 1.97
N LEU A 133 1.76 9.92 3.21
CA LEU A 133 2.03 8.87 4.22
C LEU A 133 0.78 8.07 4.57
N LYS A 134 -0.37 8.71 4.69
CA LYS A 134 -1.64 8.00 4.89
C LYS A 134 -1.99 7.11 3.70
N GLU A 135 -1.77 7.62 2.48
CA GLU A 135 -1.91 6.84 1.24
C GLU A 135 -0.97 5.62 1.23
N LEU A 136 0.29 5.81 1.64
CA LEU A 136 1.26 4.72 1.79
C LEU A 136 0.72 3.65 2.74
N PHE A 137 0.40 4.02 3.98
CA PHE A 137 0.00 3.06 5.01
C PHE A 137 -1.24 2.26 4.63
N ARG A 138 -2.24 2.90 4.02
CA ARG A 138 -3.45 2.24 3.55
C ARG A 138 -3.18 1.28 2.41
N ASP A 139 -2.44 1.73 1.40
CA ASP A 139 -2.23 0.94 0.19
C ASP A 139 -1.27 -0.25 0.43
N SER A 140 -0.43 -0.18 1.47
CA SER A 140 0.40 -1.28 1.94
C SER A 140 -0.21 -2.11 3.08
N ASN A 141 -1.43 -1.77 3.52
CA ASN A 141 -2.13 -2.42 4.64
C ASN A 141 -1.30 -2.44 5.95
N THR A 142 -0.62 -1.32 6.26
CA THR A 142 0.25 -1.14 7.44
C THR A 142 -0.27 -0.06 8.39
N GLU A 143 -1.54 0.32 8.28
CA GLU A 143 -2.17 1.35 9.14
C GLU A 143 -2.09 0.99 10.62
N THR A 144 -2.23 -0.28 10.97
CA THR A 144 -2.13 -0.77 12.35
C THR A 144 -0.71 -0.70 12.91
N ILE A 145 0.30 -0.91 12.06
CA ILE A 145 1.73 -0.78 12.44
C ILE A 145 2.05 0.68 12.78
N PHE A 146 1.48 1.62 12.02
CA PHE A 146 1.74 3.06 12.14
C PHE A 146 0.58 3.84 12.79
N GLU A 147 -0.25 3.18 13.60
CA GLU A 147 -1.42 3.81 14.23
C GLU A 147 -1.05 5.03 15.08
N HIS A 148 0.10 4.95 15.75
CA HIS A 148 0.63 6.00 16.64
C HIS A 148 1.74 6.84 15.99
N PHE A 149 1.80 6.87 14.66
CA PHE A 149 2.77 7.69 13.95
C PHE A 149 2.60 9.18 14.28
N ASP A 150 3.67 9.84 14.73
CA ASP A 150 3.63 11.26 15.11
C ASP A 150 3.73 12.18 13.88
N TYR A 151 2.58 12.58 13.36
CA TYR A 151 2.50 13.54 12.25
C TYR A 151 2.91 14.97 12.64
N ASN A 152 3.12 15.28 13.92
CA ASN A 152 3.62 16.60 14.33
C ASN A 152 5.13 16.75 14.12
N ALA A 153 5.84 15.63 13.96
CA ALA A 153 7.27 15.61 13.68
C ALA A 153 7.61 15.86 12.19
N ILE A 154 6.58 16.01 11.33
CA ILE A 154 6.69 16.39 9.90
C ILE A 154 6.59 17.90 9.76
#